data_AF-K1RHU4-F1
#
_entry.id   AF-K1RHU4-F1
#
_cell.length_a   1.000
_cell.length_b   1.000
_cell.length_c   1.000
_cell.angle_alpha   90.00
_cell.angle_beta   90.00
_cell.angle_gamma   90.00
#
_symmetry.space_group_name_H-M   'P 1'
#
loop_
_entity.id
_entity.type
_entity.pdbx_description
1 polymer ?
#
loop_
_entity_poly.entity_id
_entity_poly.type
_entity_poly.pdbx_seq_one_letter_code
_entity_poly.pdbx_strand_id
1 'polypeptide(L)'
;MEESVTAKADQKAEIKAVLEKLDGSITFAEGTFDMFWGTGLDKEATLYTKINKWPGKNKLGLLYQKLANKHTRKLRSSSLPRKEASAEGQPNIEDFLKDLRRQRKKNDKCDKGDNRQ
;
A
#
# COMPACT_ATOMS: atom_id res chain seq x y z
N MET A 1 18.69 -3.13 -12.75
CA MET A 1 18.60 -1.65 -12.86
C MET A 1 17.28 -1.11 -12.31
N GLU A 2 16.12 -1.67 -12.68
CA GLU A 2 14.82 -1.27 -12.10
C GLU A 2 14.79 -1.37 -10.55
N GLU A 3 15.37 -2.43 -9.99
CA GLU A 3 15.51 -2.62 -8.55
C GLU A 3 16.34 -1.51 -7.88
N SER A 4 17.42 -1.07 -8.54
CA SER A 4 18.27 0.00 -8.02
C SER A 4 17.54 1.34 -7.99
N VAL A 5 16.78 1.66 -9.04
CA VAL A 5 15.97 2.89 -9.08
C VAL A 5 14.86 2.85 -8.04
N THR A 6 14.22 1.69 -7.85
CA THR A 6 13.21 1.48 -6.82
C THR A 6 13.79 1.70 -5.42
N ALA A 7 14.92 1.04 -5.10
CA ALA A 7 15.58 1.19 -3.81
C ALA A 7 15.99 2.65 -3.53
N LYS A 8 16.46 3.38 -4.55
CA LYS A 8 16.79 4.81 -4.41
C LYS A 8 15.57 5.69 -4.23
N ALA A 9 14.46 5.39 -4.89
CA ALA A 9 13.20 6.12 -4.72
C ALA A 9 12.64 5.94 -3.30
N ASP A 10 12.76 4.74 -2.74
CA ASP A 10 12.37 4.45 -1.35
C ASP A 10 13.31 5.10 -0.32
N GLN A 11 14.60 5.22 -0.63
CA GLN A 11 15.59 5.85 0.24
C GLN A 11 15.33 7.35 0.44
N LYS A 12 14.79 8.04 -0.57
CA LYS A 12 14.53 9.49 -0.53
C LYS A 12 13.08 9.79 -0.18
N ALA A 13 12.85 10.28 1.04
CA ALA A 13 11.52 10.61 1.55
C ALA A 13 10.73 11.59 0.65
N GLU A 14 11.41 12.57 0.05
CA GLU A 14 10.79 13.54 -0.87
C GLU A 14 10.21 12.86 -2.12
N ILE A 15 10.97 11.94 -2.73
CA ILE A 15 10.54 11.20 -3.91
C ILE A 15 9.35 10.33 -3.57
N LYS A 16 9.43 9.62 -2.43
CA LYS A 16 8.33 8.79 -1.93
C LYS A 16 7.06 9.60 -1.69
N ALA A 17 7.16 10.77 -1.05
CA ALA A 17 6.02 11.64 -0.80
C ALA A 17 5.36 12.16 -2.09
N VAL A 18 6.15 12.41 -3.14
CA VAL A 18 5.64 12.76 -4.46
C VAL A 18 4.94 11.55 -5.11
N LEU A 19 5.54 10.36 -5.08
CA LEU A 19 4.96 9.14 -5.65
C LEU A 19 3.68 8.69 -4.95
N GLU A 20 3.52 8.97 -3.66
CA GLU A 20 2.30 8.67 -2.90
C GLU A 20 1.13 9.60 -3.24
N LYS A 21 1.41 10.84 -3.66
CA LYS A 21 0.38 11.83 -4.03
C LYS A 21 -0.10 11.70 -5.46
N LEU A 22 0.73 11.12 -6.33
CA LEU A 22 0.48 11.06 -7.75
C LEU A 22 -0.24 9.77 -8.11
N ASP A 23 -1.37 9.91 -8.81
CA ASP A 23 -2.11 8.77 -9.32
C ASP A 23 -1.42 8.14 -10.54
N GLY A 24 -1.73 6.86 -10.77
CA GLY A 24 -1.23 6.09 -11.90
C GLY A 24 -1.57 6.63 -13.29
N SER A 25 -2.52 7.58 -13.37
CA SER A 25 -2.92 8.25 -14.61
C SER A 25 -1.91 9.30 -15.08
N ILE A 26 -0.99 9.72 -14.21
CA ILE A 26 -0.01 10.76 -14.50
C ILE A 26 1.17 10.16 -15.25
N THR A 27 1.56 10.81 -16.35
CA THR A 27 2.73 10.42 -17.14
C THR A 27 3.95 11.18 -16.66
N PHE A 28 4.94 10.45 -16.16
CA PHE A 28 6.27 11.01 -15.89
C PHE A 28 7.06 11.06 -17.19
N ALA A 29 7.70 12.20 -17.46
CA ALA A 29 8.48 12.41 -18.68
C ALA A 29 9.89 12.85 -18.32
N GLU A 30 10.89 12.17 -18.85
CA GLU A 30 12.28 12.56 -18.73
C GLU A 30 12.68 13.34 -20.00
N GLY A 31 12.80 14.66 -19.87
CA GLY A 31 13.05 15.59 -20.98
C GLY A 31 14.53 15.72 -21.33
N THR A 32 15.18 14.61 -21.66
CA THR A 32 16.52 14.61 -22.25
C THR A 32 16.56 13.94 -23.62
N PHE A 33 17.61 14.23 -24.38
CA PHE A 33 17.90 13.63 -25.69
C PHE A 33 18.30 12.14 -25.64
N ASP A 34 18.03 11.43 -24.54
CA ASP A 34 18.22 9.99 -24.44
C ASP A 34 17.04 9.24 -25.09
N MET A 35 17.32 8.39 -26.08
CA MET A 35 16.31 7.61 -26.81
C MET A 35 15.77 6.39 -26.04
N PHE A 36 16.41 5.98 -24.95
CA PHE A 36 16.10 4.76 -24.21
C PHE A 36 15.52 5.04 -22.83
N TRP A 37 16.21 5.83 -22.01
CA TRP A 37 15.76 6.23 -20.68
C TRP A 37 14.85 7.46 -20.71
N GLY A 38 15.08 8.36 -21.66
CA GLY A 38 14.38 9.63 -21.83
C GLY A 38 13.32 9.66 -22.93
N THR A 39 12.70 10.82 -23.08
CA THR A 39 11.73 11.13 -24.16
C THR A 39 12.42 11.42 -25.49
N GLY A 40 13.72 11.66 -25.47
CA GLY A 40 14.48 11.97 -26.68
C GLY A 40 14.37 13.41 -27.16
N LEU A 41 13.82 14.26 -26.31
CA LEU A 41 13.55 15.67 -26.54
C LEU A 41 14.07 16.44 -25.32
N ASP A 42 14.34 17.73 -25.48
CA ASP A 42 14.57 18.58 -24.33
C ASP A 42 13.26 18.86 -23.57
N LYS A 43 13.38 19.47 -22.39
CA LYS A 43 12.24 19.73 -21.50
C LYS A 43 11.11 20.50 -22.18
N GLU A 44 11.43 21.50 -22.99
CA GLU A 44 10.42 22.31 -23.68
C GLU A 44 9.71 21.50 -24.76
N ALA A 45 10.46 20.83 -25.64
CA ALA A 45 9.88 20.01 -26.69
C ALA A 45 9.08 18.82 -26.10
N THR A 46 9.51 18.22 -24.99
CA THR A 46 8.75 17.17 -24.30
C THR A 46 7.38 17.68 -23.84
N LEU A 47 7.28 18.92 -23.32
CA LEU A 47 6.02 19.50 -22.84
C LEU A 47 5.03 19.76 -23.99
N TYR A 48 5.51 20.22 -25.14
CA TYR A 48 4.65 20.55 -26.30
C TYR A 48 4.42 19.37 -27.24
N THR A 49 5.11 18.25 -27.04
CA THR A 49 4.96 17.04 -27.87
C THR A 49 4.09 16.01 -27.17
N LYS A 50 3.09 15.49 -27.88
CA LYS A 50 2.24 14.38 -27.38
C LYS A 50 3.09 13.13 -27.13
N ILE A 51 2.76 12.36 -26.10
CA ILE A 51 3.48 11.13 -25.68
C ILE A 51 3.74 10.18 -26.86
N ASN A 52 2.75 9.97 -27.74
CA ASN A 52 2.84 9.06 -28.89
C ASN A 52 3.79 9.55 -30.00
N LYS A 53 4.32 10.77 -29.86
CA LYS A 53 5.26 11.40 -30.80
C LYS A 53 6.65 11.57 -30.20
N TRP A 54 6.88 11.14 -28.96
CA TRP A 54 8.22 11.13 -28.39
C TRP A 54 9.09 10.11 -29.12
N PRO A 55 10.29 10.51 -29.59
CA PRO A 55 11.22 9.59 -30.25
C PRO A 55 11.83 8.58 -29.28
N GLY A 56 11.99 8.96 -28.00
CA GLY A 56 12.55 8.11 -26.96
C GLY A 56 11.52 7.21 -26.26
N LYS A 57 12.01 6.11 -25.68
CA LYS A 57 11.18 5.11 -24.98
C LYS A 57 10.69 5.55 -23.60
N ASN A 58 11.29 6.59 -23.01
CA ASN A 58 10.96 7.13 -21.69
C ASN A 58 10.86 6.05 -20.59
N LYS A 59 11.83 5.11 -20.56
CA LYS A 59 11.80 3.99 -19.60
C LYS A 59 11.83 4.47 -18.14
N LEU A 60 12.49 5.60 -17.84
CA LEU A 60 12.51 6.16 -16.49
C LEU A 60 11.10 6.61 -16.07
N GLY A 61 10.40 7.34 -16.94
CA GLY A 61 9.04 7.78 -16.66
C GLY A 61 8.07 6.63 -16.41
N LEU A 62 8.15 5.58 -17.24
CA LEU A 62 7.36 4.36 -17.05
C LEU A 62 7.66 3.64 -15.73
N LEU A 63 8.92 3.64 -15.29
CA LEU A 63 9.32 3.03 -14.02
C LEU A 63 8.75 3.81 -12.83
N TYR A 64 8.82 5.14 -12.85
CA TYR A 64 8.19 5.98 -11.81
C TYR A 64 6.67 5.81 -11.77
N GLN A 65 6.01 5.69 -12.92
CA GLN A 65 4.57 5.40 -12.98
C GLN A 65 4.23 4.05 -12.35
N LYS A 66 5.04 3.00 -12.60
CA LYS A 66 4.89 1.70 -11.93
C LYS A 66 5.08 1.81 -10.41
N LEU A 67 6.01 2.64 -9.95
CA LEU A 67 6.25 2.86 -8.52
C LEU A 67 5.09 3.60 -7.88
N ALA A 68 4.61 4.71 -8.44
CA ALA A 68 3.43 5.43 -7.96
C ALA A 68 2.22 4.49 -7.79
N ASN A 69 1.96 3.64 -8.78
CA ASN A 69 0.92 2.60 -8.73
C ASN A 69 1.10 1.55 -7.63
N LYS A 70 2.32 1.30 -7.15
CA LYS A 70 2.57 0.40 -6.01
C LYS A 70 2.30 1.11 -4.69
N HIS A 71 2.59 2.41 -4.59
CA HIS A 71 2.36 3.19 -3.38
C HIS A 71 0.87 3.51 -3.19
N THR A 72 0.15 3.92 -4.23
CA THR A 72 -1.29 4.22 -4.16
C THR A 72 -2.14 2.99 -3.78
N ARG A 73 -1.77 1.79 -4.28
CA ARG A 73 -2.49 0.54 -3.95
C ARG A 73 -2.38 0.12 -2.48
N LYS A 74 -1.37 0.58 -1.74
CA LYS A 74 -1.22 0.24 -0.31
C LYS A 74 -2.23 0.96 0.61
N LEU A 75 -2.88 2.03 0.13
CA LEU A 75 -3.89 2.77 0.91
C LEU A 75 -5.27 2.12 0.90
N ARG A 76 -5.53 1.13 0.03
CA ARG A 76 -6.77 0.36 0.07
C ARG A 76 -6.58 -0.90 0.92
N SER A 77 -6.51 -0.73 2.23
CA SER A 77 -7.04 -1.78 3.11
C SER A 77 -8.55 -1.75 2.92
N SER A 78 -9.04 -2.38 1.86
CA SER A 78 -10.46 -2.69 1.75
C SER A 78 -10.71 -3.77 2.78
N SER A 79 -11.02 -3.38 4.01
CA SER A 79 -11.89 -4.19 4.86
C SER A 79 -13.19 -4.36 4.08
N LEU A 80 -13.24 -5.41 3.26
CA LEU A 80 -14.48 -5.81 2.62
C LEU A 80 -15.49 -6.03 3.76
N PRO A 81 -16.71 -5.45 3.70
CA PRO A 81 -17.76 -5.89 4.60
C PRO A 81 -17.94 -7.38 4.35
N ARG A 82 -17.66 -8.17 5.39
CA ARG A 82 -17.81 -9.62 5.37
C ARG A 82 -19.27 -9.90 4.99
N LYS A 83 -19.49 -10.37 3.76
CA LYS A 83 -20.79 -10.92 3.35
C LYS A 83 -21.12 -12.00 4.39
N GLU A 84 -22.23 -11.82 5.08
CA GLU A 84 -22.79 -12.79 6.02
C GLU A 84 -22.94 -14.13 5.29
N ALA A 85 -22.01 -15.05 5.55
CA ALA A 85 -22.19 -16.46 5.27
C ALA A 85 -22.82 -17.05 6.51
N SER A 86 -24.15 -17.12 6.49
CA SER A 86 -24.95 -17.87 7.44
C SER A 86 -24.49 -19.33 7.46
N ALA A 87 -24.33 -19.86 8.68
CA ALA A 87 -24.30 -21.29 9.07
C ALA A 87 -23.11 -22.11 8.51
N GLU A 88 -22.33 -22.89 9.27
CA GLU A 88 -22.50 -23.59 10.54
C GLU A 88 -21.10 -23.66 11.20
N GLY A 89 -20.96 -23.31 12.49
CA GLY A 89 -19.75 -23.68 13.26
C GLY A 89 -18.83 -22.55 13.76
N GLN A 90 -19.18 -21.26 13.59
CA GLN A 90 -18.49 -20.20 14.35
C GLN A 90 -19.28 -19.92 15.64
N PRO A 91 -18.67 -20.08 16.84
CA PRO A 91 -19.34 -19.69 18.07
C PRO A 91 -19.66 -18.19 18.02
N ASN A 92 -20.90 -17.85 18.36
CA ASN A 92 -21.37 -16.48 18.43
C ASN A 92 -20.46 -15.68 19.38
N ILE A 93 -20.05 -14.48 18.96
CA ILE A 93 -19.14 -13.62 19.73
C ILE A 93 -19.74 -13.32 21.12
N GLU A 94 -21.08 -13.19 21.20
CA GLU A 94 -21.80 -13.10 22.47
C GLU A 94 -21.52 -14.27 23.43
N ASP A 95 -21.43 -15.50 22.91
CA ASP A 95 -21.18 -16.69 23.74
C ASP A 95 -19.73 -16.73 24.22
N PHE A 96 -18.78 -16.34 23.37
CA PHE A 96 -17.38 -16.19 23.76
C PHE A 96 -17.19 -15.11 24.86
N LEU A 97 -17.87 -13.97 24.74
CA LEU A 97 -17.83 -12.91 25.74
C LEU A 97 -18.48 -13.34 27.07
N LYS A 98 -19.55 -14.15 27.01
CA LYS A 98 -20.15 -14.74 28.21
C LYS A 98 -19.21 -15.72 28.91
N ASP A 99 -18.51 -16.55 28.15
CA ASP A 99 -17.55 -17.51 28.71
C ASP A 99 -16.35 -16.82 29.37
N LEU A 100 -15.79 -15.77 28.75
CA LEU A 100 -14.76 -14.94 29.38
C LEU A 100 -15.21 -14.33 30.72
N ARG A 101 -16.45 -13.83 30.78
CA ARG A 101 -17.02 -13.30 32.04
C ARG A 101 -17.24 -14.42 33.08
N ARG A 102 -17.62 -15.62 32.65
CA ARG A 102 -17.79 -16.79 33.52
C ARG A 102 -16.46 -17.29 34.09
N GLN A 103 -15.40 -17.31 33.28
CA GLN A 103 -14.07 -17.72 33.75
C GLN A 103 -13.51 -16.75 34.78
N ARG A 104 -13.70 -15.44 34.60
CA ARG A 104 -13.35 -14.45 35.64
C ARG A 104 -14.05 -14.72 36.97
N LYS A 105 -15.36 -15.00 36.97
CA LYS A 105 -16.12 -15.33 38.19
C LYS A 105 -15.72 -16.65 38.86
N LYS A 106 -15.17 -17.61 38.12
CA LYS A 106 -14.66 -18.87 38.69
C LYS A 106 -13.31 -18.66 39.40
N ASN A 107 -12.45 -17.83 38.83
CA ASN A 107 -11.13 -17.57 39.41
C ASN A 107 -11.20 -16.78 40.72
N ASP A 108 -12.21 -15.93 40.91
CA ASP A 108 -12.44 -15.21 42.18
C ASP A 108 -12.99 -16.10 43.31
N LYS A 109 -13.51 -17.29 43.00
CA LYS A 109 -14.09 -18.22 44.00
C LYS A 109 -13.09 -19.23 44.57
N CYS A 110 -11.93 -19.41 43.95
CA CYS A 110 -10.92 -20.36 44.42
C CYS A 110 -9.88 -19.77 45.38
N ASP A 111 -9.97 -18.47 45.71
CA ASP A 111 -9.02 -17.79 46.60
C ASP A 111 -9.65 -17.35 47.94
N LYS A 112 -10.61 -18.13 48.46
CA LYS A 112 -11.12 -17.98 49.82
C LYS A 112 -11.39 -19.34 50.48
N GLY A 113 -10.38 -19.82 51.21
CA GLY A 113 -10.37 -21.04 52.02
C GLY A 113 -9.14 -21.85 51.64
N ASP A 114 -8.05 -21.91 52.41
CA ASP A 114 -7.99 -22.10 53.85
C ASP A 114 -6.87 -21.29 54.50
N ASN A 115 -7.23 -20.51 55.52
CA ASN A 115 -6.28 -20.09 56.55
C ASN A 115 -6.99 -20.24 57.90
N ARG A 116 -6.91 -21.43 58.49
CA ARG A 116 -7.15 -21.67 59.92
C ARG A 116 -6.22 -22.77 60.42
N GLN A 117 -5.27 -22.30 61.24
CA GLN A 117 -4.67 -22.90 62.43
C GLN A 117 -4.08 -24.31 62.33
#